data_AF-A0A7S2MTF1-F1
#
_entry.id   AF-A0A7S2MTF1-F1
#
_cell.length_a   1.000
_cell.length_b   1.000
_cell.length_c   1.000
_cell.angle_alpha   90.00
_cell.angle_beta   90.00
_cell.angle_gamma   90.00
#
_symmetry.space_group_name_H-M   'P 1'
#
loop_
_entity.id
_entity.type
_entity.pdbx_description
1 polymer ?
#
loop_
_entity_poly.entity_id
_entity_poly.type
_entity_poly.pdbx_seq_one_letter_code
_entity_poly.pdbx_strand_id
1 'polypeptide(L)'
;GTGQGPAPAPYSVPPTAARDADPLVLSPLSAPSAEEKAKINQTRAMAMRDCIVSEWSEWTACARQKSSGMDAARQLHTRTIVQPQLEGGVACPPLEEYRTCMNIGTLARDRLRTDAP
;
A
#
# COMPACT_ATOMS: atom_id res chain seq x y z
N GLY A 1 51.11 8.10 52.42
CA GLY A 1 50.25 8.82 51.47
C GLY A 1 49.09 7.92 51.12
N THR A 2 47.88 8.27 51.54
CA THR A 2 46.65 7.55 51.19
C THR A 2 45.70 8.58 50.58
N GLY A 3 45.71 8.67 49.25
CA GLY A 3 44.75 9.50 48.51
C GLY A 3 43.44 8.75 48.40
N GLN A 4 42.43 9.18 49.15
CA GLN A 4 41.04 8.76 48.92
C GLN A 4 40.51 9.58 47.73
N GLY A 5 40.28 8.93 46.59
CA GLY A 5 39.59 9.56 45.46
C GLY A 5 38.16 9.98 45.82
N PRO A 6 37.55 10.91 45.08
CA PRO A 6 36.21 11.42 45.39
C PRO A 6 35.16 10.31 45.35
N ALA A 7 34.20 10.38 46.27
CA ALA A 7 33.08 9.45 46.35
C ALA A 7 32.26 9.47 45.03
N PRO A 8 31.74 8.32 44.56
CA PRO A 8 30.95 8.25 43.33
C PRO A 8 29.65 9.05 43.47
N ALA A 9 29.13 9.53 42.33
CA ALA A 9 27.90 10.31 42.28
C ALA A 9 26.70 9.48 42.77
N PRO A 10 25.69 10.11 43.40
CA PRO A 10 24.57 9.41 44.05
C PRO A 10 23.68 8.59 43.09
N TYR A 11 23.82 8.78 41.77
CA TYR A 11 23.09 8.04 40.74
C TYR A 11 23.97 7.07 39.94
N SER A 12 25.21 6.85 40.37
CA SER A 12 26.05 5.82 39.77
C SER A 12 25.53 4.45 40.19
N VAL A 13 24.72 3.84 39.34
CA VAL A 13 24.32 2.44 39.51
C VAL A 13 25.61 1.60 39.42
N PRO A 14 26.01 0.88 40.48
CA PRO A 14 27.21 0.05 40.41
C PRO A 14 27.00 -1.03 39.33
N PRO A 15 28.03 -1.37 38.54
CA PRO A 15 27.91 -2.33 37.43
C PRO A 15 27.49 -3.74 37.88
N THR A 16 27.46 -4.00 39.19
CA THR A 16 26.95 -5.23 39.80
C THR A 16 25.42 -5.24 39.93
N ALA A 17 24.74 -4.09 40.04
CA ALA A 17 23.29 -4.05 40.22
C ALA A 17 22.49 -4.46 38.97
N ALA A 18 23.11 -4.42 37.78
CA ALA A 18 22.49 -4.83 36.52
C ALA A 18 22.86 -6.26 36.08
N ARG A 19 23.73 -6.96 36.81
CA ARG A 19 24.29 -8.25 36.39
C ARG A 19 23.58 -9.48 36.95
N ASP A 20 22.70 -9.29 37.94
CA ASP A 20 21.98 -10.38 38.62
C ASP A 20 20.48 -10.42 38.28
N ALA A 21 19.99 -9.51 37.44
CA ALA A 21 18.65 -9.64 36.88
C ALA A 21 18.73 -10.57 35.67
N ASP A 22 18.26 -11.82 35.84
CA ASP A 22 17.98 -12.70 34.70
C ASP A 22 17.13 -11.91 33.70
N PRO A 23 17.56 -11.76 32.44
CA PRO A 23 16.77 -11.02 31.47
C PRO A 23 15.38 -11.62 31.40
N LEU A 24 14.34 -10.79 31.29
CA LEU A 24 12.98 -11.29 31.12
C LEU A 24 12.87 -12.00 29.77
N VAL A 25 13.20 -13.29 29.74
CA VAL A 25 13.07 -14.15 28.58
C VAL A 25 11.73 -14.87 28.68
N LEU A 26 10.84 -14.56 27.74
CA LEU A 26 9.58 -15.28 27.62
C LEU A 26 9.86 -16.72 27.18
N SER A 27 9.23 -17.69 27.87
CA SER A 27 9.31 -19.10 27.48
C SER A 27 8.54 -19.35 26.17
N PRO A 28 8.99 -20.32 25.34
CA PRO A 28 8.28 -20.66 24.11
C PRO A 28 6.87 -21.18 24.41
N LEU A 29 5.89 -20.70 23.64
CA LEU A 29 4.55 -21.25 23.65
C LEU A 29 4.58 -22.73 23.21
N SER A 30 3.76 -23.54 23.88
CA SER A 30 3.53 -24.93 23.44
C SER A 30 2.92 -24.96 22.04
N ALA A 31 3.28 -25.99 21.26
CA ALA A 31 2.78 -26.13 19.90
C ALA A 31 1.25 -26.41 19.92
N PRO A 32 0.46 -25.75 19.05
CA PRO A 32 -0.99 -25.94 19.07
C PRO A 32 -1.37 -27.36 18.64
N SER A 33 -2.44 -27.88 19.23
CA SER A 33 -3.00 -29.19 18.87
C SER A 33 -3.53 -29.19 17.42
N ALA A 34 -3.74 -30.37 16.84
CA ALA A 34 -4.31 -30.46 15.49
C ALA A 34 -5.69 -29.79 15.39
N GLU A 35 -6.50 -29.91 16.45
CA GLU A 35 -7.83 -29.33 16.53
C GLU A 35 -7.76 -27.79 16.65
N GLU A 36 -6.83 -27.29 17.45
CA GLU A 36 -6.60 -25.85 17.60
C GLU A 36 -6.08 -25.22 16.30
N LYS A 37 -5.18 -25.91 15.60
CA LYS A 37 -4.74 -25.50 14.25
C LYS A 37 -5.90 -25.47 13.26
N ALA A 38 -6.80 -26.45 13.30
CA ALA A 38 -7.97 -26.47 12.43
C ALA A 38 -8.89 -25.27 12.70
N LYS A 39 -9.12 -24.94 13.97
CA LYS A 39 -9.93 -23.78 14.37
C LYS A 39 -9.28 -22.45 13.97
N ILE A 40 -7.96 -22.33 14.12
CA ILE A 40 -7.19 -21.16 13.67
C ILE A 40 -7.32 -21.00 12.16
N ASN A 41 -7.12 -22.08 11.39
CA ASN A 41 -7.26 -22.04 9.93
C ASN A 41 -8.68 -21.70 9.48
N GLN A 42 -9.70 -22.23 10.15
CA GLN A 42 -11.09 -21.88 9.89
C GLN A 42 -11.35 -20.39 10.16
N THR A 43 -10.83 -19.86 11.27
CA THR A 43 -10.92 -18.43 11.62
C THR A 43 -10.21 -17.55 10.59
N ARG A 44 -9.07 -17.99 10.07
CA ARG A 44 -8.36 -17.29 8.99
C ARG A 44 -9.17 -17.30 7.70
N ALA A 45 -9.78 -18.43 7.38
CA ALA A 45 -10.60 -18.57 6.19
C ALA A 45 -11.83 -17.64 6.24
N MET A 46 -12.55 -17.56 7.35
CA MET A 46 -13.69 -16.63 7.46
C MET A 46 -13.27 -15.15 7.48
N ALA A 47 -12.02 -14.86 7.86
CA ALA A 47 -11.48 -13.51 7.87
C ALA A 47 -10.94 -13.05 6.50
N MET A 48 -10.85 -13.96 5.51
CA MET A 48 -10.45 -13.60 4.15
C MET A 48 -11.47 -12.63 3.56
N ARG A 49 -10.98 -11.58 2.90
CA ARG A 49 -11.83 -10.58 2.25
C ARG A 49 -11.27 -10.24 0.89
N ASP A 50 -12.12 -10.37 -0.11
CA ASP A 50 -11.79 -9.99 -1.48
C ASP A 50 -11.77 -8.48 -1.63
N CYS A 51 -11.00 -8.01 -2.60
CA CYS A 51 -11.06 -6.60 -2.96
C CYS A 51 -12.39 -6.27 -3.65
N ILE A 52 -13.03 -5.21 -3.18
CA ILE A 52 -14.23 -4.63 -3.80
C ILE A 52 -13.86 -3.24 -4.32
N VAL A 53 -14.15 -2.98 -5.59
CA VAL A 53 -13.92 -1.70 -6.25
C VAL A 53 -15.26 -1.03 -6.58
N SER A 54 -15.22 0.28 -6.75
CA SER A 54 -16.39 1.06 -7.19
C SER A 54 -16.71 0.79 -8.66
N GLU A 55 -17.86 1.32 -9.09
CA GLU A 55 -18.12 1.54 -10.50
C GLU A 55 -17.05 2.46 -11.12
N TRP A 56 -16.93 2.38 -12.44
CA TRP A 56 -16.04 3.25 -13.22
C TRP A 56 -16.55 4.69 -13.21
N SER A 57 -15.60 5.63 -13.23
CA SER A 57 -15.87 7.02 -13.54
C SER A 57 -16.34 7.17 -14.99
N GLU A 58 -16.90 8.34 -15.31
CA GLU A 58 -17.04 8.75 -16.70
C GLU A 58 -15.67 8.83 -17.39
N TRP A 59 -15.66 8.59 -18.69
CA TRP A 59 -14.46 8.75 -19.51
C TRP A 59 -14.04 10.22 -19.56
N THR A 60 -12.75 10.48 -19.35
CA THR A 60 -12.17 11.82 -19.55
C THR A 60 -12.30 12.25 -21.01
N ALA A 61 -12.24 13.56 -21.25
CA ALA A 61 -12.15 14.08 -22.61
C ALA A 61 -10.91 13.54 -23.33
N CYS A 62 -11.00 13.39 -24.66
CA CYS A 62 -9.88 12.95 -25.48
C CYS A 62 -8.67 13.88 -25.32
N ALA A 63 -7.61 13.38 -24.67
CA ALA A 63 -6.35 14.10 -24.54
C ALA A 63 -5.40 13.69 -25.67
N ARG A 64 -4.81 14.66 -26.38
CA ARG A 64 -3.77 14.39 -27.37
C ARG A 64 -2.45 14.10 -26.65
N GLN A 65 -1.93 12.89 -26.78
CA GLN A 65 -0.54 12.60 -26.46
C GLN A 65 0.32 12.89 -27.68
N LYS A 66 1.22 13.86 -27.55
CA LYS A 66 2.29 14.07 -28.55
C LYS A 66 3.39 13.05 -28.29
N SER A 67 3.25 11.84 -28.81
CA SER A 67 4.32 10.84 -28.80
C SER A 67 4.89 10.69 -30.21
N SER A 68 6.17 11.04 -30.37
CA SER A 68 7.02 10.76 -31.55
C SER A 68 6.30 10.68 -32.90
N GLY A 69 5.64 11.77 -33.30
CA GLY A 69 5.11 11.93 -34.66
C GLY A 69 3.77 11.24 -34.98
N MET A 70 3.13 10.56 -34.02
CA MET A 70 1.76 10.06 -34.16
C MET A 70 0.82 10.83 -33.25
N ASP A 71 -0.15 11.52 -33.84
CA ASP A 71 -1.28 12.11 -33.10
C ASP A 71 -2.17 10.97 -32.62
N ALA A 72 -1.96 10.50 -31.40
CA ALA A 72 -2.86 9.57 -30.73
C ALA A 72 -3.64 10.34 -29.65
N ALA A 73 -4.96 10.27 -29.71
CA ALA A 73 -5.83 10.76 -28.64
C ALA A 73 -6.31 9.59 -27.79
N ARG A 74 -6.22 9.72 -26.46
CA ARG A 74 -6.67 8.71 -25.48
C ARG A 74 -7.64 9.31 -24.47
N GLN A 75 -8.53 8.46 -23.95
CA GLN A 75 -9.37 8.75 -22.79
C GLN A 75 -9.00 7.78 -21.67
N LEU A 76 -9.20 8.24 -20.45
CA LEU A 76 -8.97 7.51 -19.20
C LEU A 76 -10.30 7.46 -18.45
N HIS A 77 -10.61 6.32 -17.85
CA HIS A 77 -11.57 6.26 -16.75
C HIS A 77 -10.93 5.54 -15.57
N THR A 78 -11.37 5.88 -14.37
CA THR A 78 -10.78 5.37 -13.14
C THR A 78 -11.86 4.86 -12.20
N ARG A 79 -11.48 3.96 -11.30
CA ARG A 79 -12.33 3.49 -10.20
C ARG A 79 -11.50 3.38 -8.94
N THR A 80 -12.15 3.36 -7.80
CA THR A 80 -11.47 3.35 -6.49
C THR A 80 -11.72 2.06 -5.74
N ILE A 81 -10.78 1.69 -4.87
CA ILE A 81 -10.95 0.58 -3.95
C ILE A 81 -11.95 0.99 -2.86
N VAL A 82 -13.06 0.27 -2.74
CA VAL A 82 -14.05 0.42 -1.67
C VAL A 82 -13.68 -0.44 -0.47
N GLN A 83 -13.18 -1.65 -0.74
CA GLN A 83 -12.64 -2.55 0.28
C GLN A 83 -11.31 -3.12 -0.22
N PRO A 84 -10.20 -2.93 0.51
CA PRO A 84 -8.93 -3.56 0.16
C PRO A 84 -8.99 -5.06 0.43
N GLN A 85 -8.22 -5.83 -0.35
CA GLN A 85 -8.04 -7.25 -0.06
C GLN A 85 -7.35 -7.47 1.29
N LEU A 86 -7.82 -8.48 2.03
CA LEU A 86 -7.13 -9.04 3.19
C LEU A 86 -6.44 -10.35 2.83
N GLU A 87 -5.64 -10.87 3.76
CA GLU A 87 -4.88 -12.10 3.55
C GLU A 87 -5.79 -13.27 3.13
N GLY A 88 -5.44 -13.93 2.03
CA GLY A 88 -6.22 -15.05 1.47
C GLY A 88 -7.40 -14.65 0.58
N GLY A 89 -7.71 -13.35 0.45
CA GLY A 89 -8.73 -12.86 -0.49
C GLY A 89 -8.19 -12.57 -1.89
N VAL A 90 -9.11 -12.32 -2.83
CA VAL A 90 -8.81 -11.96 -4.23
C VAL A 90 -8.26 -10.53 -4.32
N ALA A 91 -7.19 -10.34 -5.09
CA ALA A 91 -6.56 -9.04 -5.32
C ALA A 91 -7.45 -8.07 -6.12
N CYS A 92 -7.21 -6.76 -5.95
CA CYS A 92 -7.95 -5.74 -6.68
C CYS A 92 -7.72 -5.82 -8.19
N PRO A 93 -8.79 -5.70 -9.01
CA PRO A 93 -8.66 -5.57 -10.44
C PRO A 93 -8.07 -4.19 -10.81
N PRO A 94 -7.74 -3.92 -12.10
CA PRO A 94 -7.16 -2.65 -12.52
C PRO A 94 -8.05 -1.46 -12.15
N LEU A 95 -7.44 -0.40 -11.62
CA LEU A 95 -8.15 0.81 -11.19
C LEU A 95 -8.21 1.89 -12.28
N GLU A 96 -7.43 1.72 -13.34
CA GLU A 96 -7.34 2.63 -14.47
C GLU A 96 -7.47 1.83 -15.76
N GLU A 97 -8.17 2.39 -16.73
CA GLU A 97 -8.24 1.82 -18.07
C GLU A 97 -8.23 2.94 -19.11
N TYR A 98 -7.54 2.68 -20.22
CA TYR A 98 -7.30 3.63 -21.29
C TYR A 98 -7.93 3.13 -22.58
N ARG A 99 -8.57 4.03 -23.32
CA ARG A 99 -9.05 3.75 -24.68
C ARG A 99 -8.56 4.77 -25.69
N THR A 100 -8.37 4.33 -26.92
CA THR A 100 -8.05 5.20 -28.05
C THR A 100 -9.31 5.91 -28.55
N CYS A 101 -9.23 7.20 -28.83
CA CYS A 101 -10.32 7.95 -29.44
C CYS A 101 -10.45 7.60 -30.92
N MET A 102 -11.66 7.27 -31.38
CA MET A 102 -11.91 6.89 -32.77
C MET A 102 -11.86 8.08 -33.76
N ASN A 103 -11.98 9.33 -33.29
CA ASN A 103 -12.11 10.52 -34.13
C ASN A 103 -10.91 11.48 -34.01
N ILE A 104 -9.72 11.02 -34.37
CA ILE A 104 -8.52 11.87 -34.40
C ILE A 104 -8.56 12.83 -35.62
N GLY A 105 -9.31 12.48 -36.68
CA GLY A 105 -9.37 13.24 -37.93
C GLY A 105 -10.15 14.56 -37.89
N THR A 106 -11.06 14.76 -36.94
CA THR A 106 -11.87 16.00 -36.84
C THR A 106 -11.30 17.02 -35.86
N LEU A 107 -10.51 16.60 -34.85
CA LEU A 107 -9.77 17.51 -33.95
C LEU A 107 -8.64 18.28 -34.65
N ALA A 108 -8.24 17.85 -35.86
CA ALA A 108 -7.33 18.58 -36.74
C ALA A 108 -8.03 19.70 -37.55
N ARG A 109 -9.35 19.59 -37.79
CA ARG A 109 -10.10 20.59 -38.58
C ARG A 109 -10.56 21.79 -37.76
N ASP A 110 -10.61 21.67 -36.43
CA ASP A 110 -11.03 22.77 -35.55
C ASP A 110 -9.92 23.83 -35.33
N ARG A 111 -8.68 23.55 -35.74
CA ARG A 111 -7.60 24.56 -35.79
C ARG A 111 -7.46 25.28 -37.13
N LEU A 112 -8.37 25.05 -38.08
CA LEU A 112 -8.42 25.81 -39.33
C LEU A 112 -9.53 26.87 -39.33
N ARG A 113 -10.28 27.03 -38.23
CA ARG A 113 -11.41 27.97 -38.14
C ARG A 113 -11.27 29.08 -37.10
N THR A 114 -10.15 29.14 -36.37
CA THR A 114 -9.89 30.23 -35.41
C THR A 114 -8.93 31.30 -35.94
N ASP A 115 -8.63 31.32 -37.24
CA ASP A 115 -7.90 32.41 -37.90
C ASP A 115 -8.65 32.83 -39.17
N ALA A 116 -9.71 33.62 -39.00
CA ALA A 116 -10.21 34.52 -40.03
C ALA A 116 -10.78 35.77 -39.33
N PRO A 117 -10.33 36.98 -39.71
CA PRO A 117 -10.79 38.24 -39.11
C PRO A 117 -12.27 38.54 -39.40
#